data_AF-A0A067Q212-F1
#
_entry.id   AF-A0A067Q212-F1
#
_cell.length_a   1.000
_cell.length_b   1.000
_cell.length_c   1.000
_cell.angle_alpha   90.00
_cell.angle_beta   90.00
_cell.angle_gamma   90.00
#
_symmetry.space_group_name_H-M   'P 1'
#
loop_
_entity.id
_entity.type
_entity.pdbx_description
1 polymer ?
#
loop_
_entity_poly.entity_id
_entity_poly.type
_entity_poly.pdbx_seq_one_letter_code
_entity_poly.pdbx_strand_id
1 'polypeptide(L)'
;MPFSFAFGSFGDLVSLANMALQIAKALNDSTGASYEYQFLIVELNALSEALKLADCAMKLAPLPPEVVNGLTHETDRYRETMEKFHDQIKGYQKALGSSGSSGGIKGKVSSSWRKIGWGLFKKGDVVAFTDKLCRHRATVLMFLTSSSLSLLSTLTEDGRKTGLLLTDLTEEIRRNELSARVTLDEIHTTIRQLPAFVGYTLDNAVQVVDLLGKTITLPMQFCATRELFHAHMQLYFKDRAGRRFIEVNSYEVLCGDGREVYRHNWDMTVKSGVTLELGIIAP
;
A
#
# COMPACT_ATOMS: atom_id res chain seq x y z
N MET A 1 -15.50 -39.20 -37.13
CA MET A 1 -14.11 -39.59 -36.76
C MET A 1 -14.18 -40.42 -35.47
N PRO A 2 -13.25 -41.36 -35.21
CA PRO A 2 -13.21 -42.06 -33.93
C PRO A 2 -12.72 -41.09 -32.85
N PHE A 3 -13.45 -41.03 -31.73
CA PHE A 3 -13.17 -40.10 -30.63
C PHE A 3 -12.14 -40.72 -29.68
N SER A 4 -10.97 -40.10 -29.57
CA SER A 4 -9.95 -40.44 -28.57
C SER A 4 -9.87 -39.31 -27.54
N PHE A 5 -9.81 -39.66 -26.26
CA PHE A 5 -9.73 -38.72 -25.14
C PHE A 5 -8.51 -39.09 -24.28
N ALA A 6 -7.63 -38.12 -24.05
CA ALA A 6 -6.49 -38.24 -23.14
C ALA A 6 -6.75 -37.37 -21.90
N PHE A 7 -6.46 -37.93 -20.73
CA PHE A 7 -6.71 -37.34 -19.41
C PHE A 7 -5.42 -36.78 -18.79
N GLY A 8 -5.50 -35.64 -18.11
CA GLY A 8 -4.39 -35.04 -17.37
C GLY A 8 -4.89 -34.09 -16.28
N SER A 9 -4.49 -34.39 -15.04
CA SER A 9 -4.78 -33.65 -13.80
C SER A 9 -4.52 -32.15 -13.95
N PHE A 10 -5.40 -31.33 -13.36
CA PHE A 10 -5.47 -29.86 -13.45
C PHE A 10 -6.12 -29.29 -14.73
N GLY A 11 -6.18 -30.04 -15.83
CA GLY A 11 -6.95 -29.71 -17.04
C GLY A 11 -8.42 -30.20 -17.00
N ASP A 12 -8.87 -30.65 -15.84
CA ASP A 12 -10.00 -31.56 -15.69
C ASP A 12 -11.36 -30.89 -15.80
N LEU A 13 -11.56 -29.72 -15.18
CA LEU A 13 -12.83 -28.98 -15.24
C LEU A 13 -13.18 -28.60 -16.68
N VAL A 14 -12.20 -28.06 -17.42
CA VAL A 14 -12.37 -27.66 -18.83
C VAL A 14 -12.53 -28.89 -19.73
N SER A 15 -11.77 -29.95 -19.49
CA SER A 15 -11.91 -31.21 -20.24
C SER A 15 -13.28 -31.84 -20.04
N LEU A 16 -13.81 -31.77 -18.82
CA LEU A 16 -15.10 -32.33 -18.46
C LEU A 16 -16.27 -31.43 -18.90
N ALA A 17 -16.08 -30.11 -18.90
CA ALA A 17 -16.98 -29.15 -19.55
C ALA A 17 -17.06 -29.39 -21.08
N ASN A 18 -15.93 -29.71 -21.71
CA ASN A 18 -15.87 -30.07 -23.13
C ASN A 18 -16.54 -31.43 -23.39
N MET A 19 -16.38 -32.40 -22.48
CA MET A 19 -17.08 -33.69 -22.55
C MET A 19 -18.60 -33.49 -22.51
N ALA A 20 -19.11 -32.66 -21.60
CA ALA A 20 -20.54 -32.32 -21.53
C ALA A 20 -21.06 -31.75 -22.85
N LEU A 21 -20.32 -30.81 -23.44
CA LEU A 21 -20.69 -30.19 -24.72
C LEU A 21 -20.66 -31.19 -25.88
N GLN A 22 -19.71 -32.12 -25.89
CA GLN A 22 -19.64 -33.15 -26.94
C GLN A 22 -20.80 -34.13 -26.85
N ILE A 23 -21.18 -34.53 -25.64
CA ILE A 23 -22.35 -35.37 -25.41
C ILE A 23 -23.63 -34.62 -25.79
N ALA A 24 -23.77 -33.35 -25.38
CA ALA A 24 -24.90 -32.50 -25.76
C ALA A 24 -25.04 -32.37 -27.29
N LYS A 25 -23.93 -32.18 -28.01
CA LYS A 25 -23.92 -32.13 -29.49
C LYS A 25 -24.33 -33.46 -30.11
N ALA A 26 -23.79 -34.58 -29.62
CA ALA A 26 -24.15 -35.91 -30.11
C ALA A 26 -25.64 -36.22 -29.93
N LEU A 27 -26.26 -35.71 -28.86
CA LEU A 27 -27.70 -35.81 -28.62
C LEU A 27 -28.51 -34.85 -29.51
N ASN A 28 -28.04 -33.61 -29.73
CA ASN A 28 -28.75 -32.60 -30.53
C ASN A 28 -28.81 -32.92 -32.03
N ASP A 29 -27.82 -33.64 -32.58
CA ASP A 29 -27.83 -34.10 -33.97
C ASP A 29 -28.92 -35.17 -34.26
N SER A 30 -29.59 -35.66 -33.21
CA SER A 30 -30.77 -36.53 -33.30
C SER A 30 -32.06 -35.70 -33.37
N THR A 31 -32.55 -35.46 -34.59
CA THR A 31 -33.70 -34.59 -34.83
C THR A 31 -35.00 -35.23 -34.30
N GLY A 32 -35.71 -34.54 -33.41
CA GLY A 32 -37.05 -34.90 -32.92
C GLY A 32 -37.16 -35.18 -31.42
N ALA A 33 -36.07 -35.12 -30.65
CA ALA A 33 -35.91 -35.51 -29.22
C ALA A 33 -37.10 -35.18 -28.29
N SER A 34 -37.48 -36.11 -27.39
CA SER A 34 -38.54 -35.87 -26.38
C SER A 34 -38.08 -34.82 -25.37
N TYR A 35 -39.04 -34.24 -24.65
CA TYR A 35 -38.79 -33.21 -23.64
C TYR A 35 -37.65 -33.58 -22.67
N GLU A 36 -37.60 -34.84 -22.22
CA GLU A 36 -36.59 -35.33 -21.28
C GLU A 36 -35.16 -35.29 -21.87
N TYR A 37 -35.02 -35.59 -23.16
CA TYR A 37 -33.73 -35.50 -23.85
C TYR A 37 -33.33 -34.06 -24.12
N GLN A 38 -34.28 -33.18 -24.47
CA GLN A 38 -34.00 -31.75 -24.62
C GLN A 38 -33.57 -31.13 -23.28
N PHE A 39 -34.25 -31.50 -22.19
CA PHE A 39 -33.89 -31.08 -20.84
C PHE A 39 -32.50 -31.55 -20.44
N LEU A 40 -32.14 -32.80 -20.75
CA LEU A 40 -30.79 -33.31 -20.55
C LEU A 40 -29.72 -32.49 -21.31
N ILE A 41 -29.97 -32.14 -22.57
CA ILE A 41 -29.06 -31.31 -23.38
C ILE A 41 -28.87 -29.94 -22.75
N VAL A 42 -29.96 -29.28 -22.31
CA VAL A 42 -29.90 -28.00 -21.62
C VAL A 42 -29.09 -28.11 -20.33
N GLU A 43 -29.31 -29.16 -19.54
CA GLU A 43 -28.60 -29.35 -18.28
C GLU A 43 -27.11 -29.63 -18.48
N LEU A 44 -26.73 -30.42 -19.51
CA LEU A 44 -25.32 -30.64 -19.87
C LEU A 44 -24.62 -29.34 -20.27
N ASN A 45 -25.31 -28.45 -21.00
CA ASN A 45 -24.76 -27.13 -21.35
C ASN A 45 -24.62 -26.24 -20.10
N ALA A 46 -25.65 -26.18 -19.25
CA ALA A 46 -25.63 -25.38 -18.02
C ALA A 46 -24.53 -25.84 -17.05
N LEU A 47 -24.29 -27.16 -16.97
CA LEU A 47 -23.20 -27.71 -16.16
C LEU A 47 -21.82 -27.40 -16.76
N SER A 48 -21.67 -27.43 -18.08
CA SER A 48 -20.44 -26.99 -18.75
C SER A 48 -20.08 -25.55 -18.40
N GLU A 49 -21.06 -24.65 -18.37
CA GLU A 49 -20.87 -23.26 -17.96
C GLU A 49 -20.48 -23.13 -16.49
N ALA A 50 -21.14 -23.88 -15.59
CA ALA A 50 -20.81 -23.89 -14.17
C ALA A 50 -19.36 -24.33 -13.89
N LEU A 51 -18.85 -25.32 -14.64
CA LEU A 51 -17.47 -25.79 -14.49
C LEU A 51 -16.45 -24.78 -15.03
N LYS A 52 -16.78 -24.05 -16.11
CA LYS A 52 -15.94 -22.95 -16.60
C LYS A 52 -15.88 -21.79 -15.60
N LEU A 53 -17.02 -21.47 -14.97
CA LEU A 53 -17.07 -20.50 -13.88
C LEU A 53 -16.21 -20.96 -12.70
N ALA A 54 -16.25 -22.25 -12.36
CA ALA A 54 -15.41 -22.81 -11.31
C ALA A 54 -13.91 -22.69 -11.62
N ASP A 55 -13.49 -23.04 -12.83
CA ASP A 55 -12.10 -22.88 -13.30
C ASP A 55 -11.64 -21.42 -13.27
N CYS A 56 -12.51 -20.50 -13.69
CA CYS A 56 -12.22 -19.06 -13.63
C CYS A 56 -12.05 -18.58 -12.18
N ALA A 57 -12.96 -18.98 -11.28
CA ALA A 57 -12.89 -18.61 -9.86
C ALA A 57 -11.62 -19.13 -9.18
N MET A 58 -11.21 -20.36 -9.47
CA MET A 58 -9.96 -20.96 -8.95
C MET A 58 -8.70 -20.21 -9.41
N LYS A 59 -8.74 -19.56 -10.58
CA LYS A 59 -7.59 -18.78 -11.12
C LYS A 59 -7.56 -17.35 -10.60
N LEU A 60 -8.73 -16.77 -10.32
CA LEU A 60 -8.85 -15.36 -9.96
C LEU A 60 -8.40 -15.09 -8.52
N ALA A 61 -8.61 -16.04 -7.61
CA ALA A 61 -8.23 -15.87 -6.22
C ALA A 61 -7.82 -17.22 -5.58
N PRO A 62 -6.88 -17.22 -4.63
CA PRO A 62 -6.59 -18.40 -3.83
C PRO A 62 -7.82 -18.74 -2.98
N LEU A 63 -8.53 -19.80 -3.38
CA LEU A 63 -9.69 -20.30 -2.64
C LEU A 63 -9.22 -21.04 -1.38
N PRO A 64 -10.04 -21.06 -0.31
CA PRO A 64 -9.75 -21.85 0.88
C PRO A 64 -9.56 -23.34 0.51
N PRO A 65 -8.64 -24.06 1.17
CA PRO A 65 -8.35 -25.46 0.86
C PRO A 65 -9.58 -26.37 1.00
N GLU A 66 -10.51 -26.04 1.90
CA GLU A 66 -11.78 -26.75 2.07
C GLU A 66 -12.67 -26.65 0.82
N VAL A 67 -12.74 -25.46 0.21
CA VAL A 67 -13.51 -25.22 -1.02
C VAL A 67 -12.85 -25.91 -2.20
N VAL A 68 -11.52 -25.86 -2.29
CA VAL A 68 -10.76 -26.55 -3.34
C VAL A 68 -10.96 -28.06 -3.23
N ASN A 69 -10.88 -28.62 -2.02
CA ASN A 69 -11.07 -30.05 -1.79
C ASN A 69 -12.52 -30.49 -2.09
N GLY A 70 -13.51 -29.71 -1.66
CA GLY A 70 -14.93 -29.96 -1.97
C GLY A 70 -15.22 -29.92 -3.46
N LEU A 71 -14.69 -28.91 -4.15
CA LEU A 71 -14.83 -28.77 -5.60
C LEU A 71 -14.11 -29.89 -6.37
N THR A 72 -12.92 -30.29 -5.92
CA THR A 72 -12.16 -31.41 -6.50
C THR A 72 -12.94 -32.72 -6.34
N HIS A 73 -13.44 -33.00 -5.13
CA HIS A 73 -14.25 -34.18 -4.85
C HIS A 73 -15.53 -34.24 -5.69
N GLU A 74 -16.24 -33.12 -5.82
CA GLU A 74 -17.44 -33.05 -6.67
C GLU A 74 -17.12 -33.17 -8.16
N THR A 75 -15.96 -32.65 -8.60
CA THR A 75 -15.46 -32.81 -9.97
C THR A 75 -15.17 -34.28 -10.28
N ASP A 76 -14.59 -35.03 -9.34
CA ASP A 76 -14.33 -36.45 -9.49
C ASP A 76 -15.63 -37.28 -9.55
N ARG A 77 -16.60 -36.99 -8.69
CA ARG A 77 -17.93 -37.64 -8.74
C ARG A 77 -18.67 -37.36 -10.05
N TYR A 78 -18.53 -36.15 -10.57
CA TYR A 78 -19.10 -35.78 -11.84
C TYR A 78 -18.38 -36.47 -13.02
N ARG A 79 -17.05 -36.59 -12.97
CA ARG A 79 -16.27 -37.37 -13.93
C ARG A 79 -16.77 -38.82 -14.00
N GLU A 80 -16.89 -39.50 -12.87
CA GLU A 80 -17.40 -40.89 -12.84
C GLU A 80 -18.81 -41.00 -13.47
N THR A 81 -19.64 -39.99 -13.24
CA THR A 81 -21.01 -39.94 -13.77
C THR A 81 -21.00 -39.77 -15.29
N MET A 82 -20.14 -38.90 -15.80
CA MET A 82 -19.98 -38.66 -17.24
C MET A 82 -19.30 -39.82 -17.96
N GLU A 83 -18.30 -40.45 -17.34
CA GLU A 83 -17.63 -41.64 -17.90
C GLU A 83 -18.61 -42.80 -18.05
N LYS A 84 -19.43 -43.07 -17.02
CA LYS A 84 -20.49 -44.10 -17.10
C LYS A 84 -21.47 -43.80 -18.23
N PHE A 85 -21.88 -42.54 -18.38
CA PHE A 85 -22.79 -42.14 -19.45
C PHE A 85 -22.15 -42.29 -20.85
N HIS A 86 -20.88 -41.91 -20.96
CA HIS A 86 -20.10 -42.03 -22.18
C HIS A 86 -19.85 -43.49 -22.58
N ASP A 87 -19.53 -44.35 -21.62
CA ASP A 87 -19.32 -45.78 -21.84
C ASP A 87 -20.61 -46.48 -22.27
N GLN A 88 -21.75 -46.09 -21.68
CA GLN A 88 -23.06 -46.53 -22.15
C GLN A 88 -23.24 -46.15 -23.63
N ILE A 89 -23.03 -44.88 -24.00
CA ILE A 89 -23.13 -44.42 -25.39
C ILE A 89 -22.18 -45.21 -26.34
N LYS A 90 -20.93 -45.44 -25.94
CA LYS A 90 -19.93 -46.20 -26.73
C LYS A 90 -20.28 -47.67 -26.90
N GLY A 91 -20.72 -48.34 -25.84
CA GLY A 91 -21.10 -49.75 -25.86
C GLY A 91 -22.17 -50.02 -26.92
N TYR A 92 -23.13 -49.10 -27.03
CA TYR A 92 -24.16 -49.18 -28.06
C TYR A 92 -23.64 -48.87 -29.46
N GLN A 93 -22.78 -47.86 -29.65
CA GLN A 93 -22.15 -47.62 -30.96
C GLN A 93 -21.46 -48.88 -31.52
N LYS A 94 -20.79 -49.64 -30.65
CA LYS A 94 -20.14 -50.91 -31.00
C LYS A 94 -21.16 -52.01 -31.38
N ALA A 95 -22.27 -52.12 -30.64
CA ALA A 95 -23.34 -53.09 -30.91
C ALA A 95 -24.12 -52.79 -32.21
N LEU A 96 -24.14 -51.54 -32.66
CA LEU A 96 -24.80 -51.13 -33.90
C LEU A 96 -23.87 -51.14 -35.13
N GLY A 97 -22.55 -51.06 -34.91
CA GLY A 97 -21.55 -51.23 -35.96
C GLY A 97 -21.31 -52.67 -36.41
N SER A 98 -21.84 -53.66 -35.68
CA SER A 98 -21.68 -55.09 -35.97
C SER A 98 -22.81 -55.71 -36.81
N SER A 99 -23.85 -54.94 -37.16
CA SER A 99 -24.95 -55.41 -38.03
C SER A 99 -25.01 -54.60 -39.34
N GLY A 100 -24.50 -55.19 -40.43
CA GLY A 100 -24.81 -54.79 -41.81
C GLY A 100 -23.62 -54.29 -42.65
N SER A 101 -23.18 -55.16 -43.56
CA SER A 101 -22.13 -55.00 -44.57
C SER A 101 -22.26 -53.79 -45.51
N SER A 102 -21.09 -53.38 -46.03
CA SER A 102 -20.79 -52.82 -47.36
C SER A 102 -21.72 -51.74 -47.96
N GLY A 103 -21.18 -50.53 -48.11
CA GLY A 103 -21.60 -49.57 -49.14
C GLY A 103 -21.95 -48.15 -48.66
N GLY A 104 -21.21 -47.14 -49.13
CA GLY A 104 -21.61 -45.72 -49.16
C GLY A 104 -21.44 -44.92 -47.86
N ILE A 105 -20.24 -44.41 -47.60
CA ILE A 105 -19.86 -43.70 -46.36
C ILE A 105 -20.12 -42.20 -46.51
N LYS A 106 -21.31 -41.71 -46.16
CA LYS A 106 -21.52 -40.33 -45.67
C LYS A 106 -22.93 -40.08 -45.09
N GLY A 107 -23.94 -40.85 -45.49
CA GLY A 107 -25.34 -40.64 -45.05
C GLY A 107 -25.89 -41.57 -43.95
N LYS A 108 -25.26 -42.73 -43.70
CA LYS A 108 -25.87 -43.81 -42.90
C LYS A 108 -25.68 -43.67 -41.37
N VAL A 109 -24.70 -42.88 -40.93
CA VAL A 109 -24.36 -42.73 -39.50
C VAL A 109 -25.38 -41.81 -38.79
N SER A 110 -25.87 -40.77 -39.46
CA SER A 110 -26.89 -39.86 -38.90
C SER A 110 -28.24 -40.57 -38.69
N SER A 111 -28.65 -41.42 -39.63
CA SER A 111 -29.90 -42.20 -39.52
C SER A 111 -29.84 -43.28 -38.44
N SER A 112 -28.67 -43.84 -38.14
CA SER A 112 -28.50 -44.79 -37.05
C SER A 112 -28.67 -44.10 -35.70
N TRP A 113 -28.04 -42.94 -35.48
CA TRP A 113 -28.23 -42.15 -34.25
C TRP A 113 -29.70 -41.75 -34.00
N ARG A 114 -30.45 -41.41 -35.06
CA ARG A 114 -31.89 -41.16 -34.95
C ARG A 114 -32.70 -42.37 -34.50
N LYS A 115 -32.25 -43.62 -34.69
CA LYS A 115 -32.96 -44.82 -34.18
C LYS A 115 -32.46 -45.24 -32.79
N ILE A 116 -31.19 -44.97 -32.51
CA ILE A 116 -30.49 -45.27 -31.26
C ILE A 116 -30.99 -44.36 -30.15
N GLY A 117 -31.10 -43.04 -30.41
CA GLY A 117 -31.49 -42.03 -29.41
C GLY A 117 -32.84 -42.27 -28.75
N TRP A 118 -33.75 -43.02 -29.39
CA TRP A 118 -35.12 -43.24 -28.92
C TRP A 118 -35.35 -44.55 -28.18
N GLY A 119 -34.44 -45.52 -28.32
CA GLY A 119 -34.54 -46.83 -27.67
C GLY A 119 -33.53 -47.05 -26.54
N LEU A 120 -32.52 -46.17 -26.42
CA LEU A 120 -31.32 -46.43 -25.60
C LEU A 120 -31.51 -46.28 -24.09
N PHE A 121 -32.35 -45.35 -23.69
CA PHE A 121 -32.62 -45.07 -22.29
C PHE A 121 -34.11 -45.21 -22.09
N LYS A 122 -34.50 -45.97 -21.06
CA LYS A 122 -35.87 -45.83 -20.57
C LYS A 122 -36.01 -44.40 -20.11
N LYS A 123 -37.18 -43.80 -20.30
CA LYS A 123 -37.48 -42.44 -19.82
C LYS A 123 -36.99 -42.18 -18.38
N GLY A 124 -37.07 -43.20 -17.52
CA GLY A 124 -36.56 -43.14 -16.14
C GLY A 124 -35.04 -42.98 -16.02
N ASP A 125 -34.25 -43.59 -16.91
CA ASP A 125 -32.78 -43.50 -16.87
C ASP A 125 -32.31 -42.09 -17.29
N VAL A 126 -32.97 -41.49 -18.29
CA VAL A 126 -32.70 -40.10 -18.70
C VAL A 126 -33.00 -39.15 -17.55
N VAL A 127 -34.18 -39.29 -16.93
CA VAL A 127 -34.59 -38.43 -15.80
C VAL A 127 -33.66 -38.59 -14.59
N ALA A 128 -33.30 -39.83 -14.23
CA ALA A 128 -32.38 -40.07 -13.12
C ALA A 128 -30.98 -39.51 -13.38
N PHE A 129 -30.51 -39.57 -14.63
CA PHE A 129 -29.25 -38.97 -15.02
C PHE A 129 -29.32 -37.44 -14.98
N THR A 130 -30.37 -36.84 -15.52
CA THR A 130 -30.54 -35.38 -15.47
C THR A 130 -30.65 -34.86 -14.04
N ASP A 131 -31.39 -35.55 -13.16
CA ASP A 131 -31.44 -35.20 -11.74
C ASP A 131 -30.05 -35.23 -11.07
N LYS A 132 -29.23 -36.23 -11.40
CA LYS A 132 -27.86 -36.32 -10.89
C LYS A 132 -26.98 -35.17 -11.39
N LEU A 133 -27.14 -34.74 -12.65
CA LEU A 133 -26.45 -33.58 -13.20
C LEU A 133 -26.91 -32.27 -12.54
N CYS A 134 -28.22 -32.09 -12.35
CA CYS A 134 -28.78 -30.94 -11.64
C CYS A 134 -28.20 -30.82 -10.22
N ARG A 135 -28.07 -31.96 -9.51
CA ARG A 135 -27.45 -32.00 -8.19
C ARG A 135 -25.98 -31.60 -8.23
N HIS A 136 -25.19 -32.13 -9.16
CA HIS A 136 -23.79 -31.72 -9.29
C HIS A 136 -23.65 -30.22 -9.63
N ARG A 137 -24.47 -29.70 -10.54
CA ARG A 137 -24.46 -28.27 -10.88
C ARG A 137 -24.79 -27.40 -9.66
N ALA A 138 -25.83 -27.76 -8.91
CA ALA A 138 -26.22 -27.03 -7.71
C ALA A 138 -25.11 -27.02 -6.66
N THR A 139 -24.46 -28.17 -6.43
CA THR A 139 -23.35 -28.27 -5.47
C THR A 139 -22.14 -27.43 -5.90
N VAL A 140 -21.74 -27.49 -7.18
CA VAL A 140 -20.65 -26.66 -7.73
C VAL A 140 -20.96 -25.17 -7.54
N LEU A 141 -22.16 -24.72 -7.94
CA LEU A 141 -22.56 -23.32 -7.78
C LEU A 141 -22.64 -22.88 -6.31
N MET A 142 -23.06 -23.78 -5.41
CA MET A 142 -23.10 -23.50 -3.97
C MET A 142 -21.70 -23.27 -3.40
N PHE A 143 -20.73 -24.13 -3.74
CA PHE A 143 -19.33 -23.94 -3.33
C PHE A 143 -18.76 -22.62 -3.86
N LEU A 144 -19.02 -22.28 -5.12
CA LEU A 144 -18.56 -21.02 -5.72
C LEU A 144 -19.21 -19.78 -5.09
N THR A 145 -20.50 -19.85 -4.78
CA THR A 145 -21.22 -18.72 -4.18
C THR A 145 -20.78 -18.52 -2.73
N SER A 146 -20.62 -19.60 -1.97
CA SER A 146 -20.14 -19.56 -0.58
C SER A 146 -18.72 -18.99 -0.48
N SER A 147 -17.82 -19.40 -1.38
CA SER A 147 -16.45 -18.89 -1.42
C SER A 147 -16.40 -17.43 -1.86
N SER A 148 -17.18 -17.05 -2.88
CA SER A 148 -17.27 -15.67 -3.36
C SER A 148 -17.81 -14.73 -2.28
N LEU A 149 -18.83 -15.15 -1.53
CA LEU A 149 -19.37 -14.40 -0.40
C LEU A 149 -18.33 -14.24 0.72
N SER A 150 -17.57 -15.30 1.01
CA SER A 150 -16.51 -15.27 2.01
C SER A 150 -15.39 -14.29 1.61
N LEU A 151 -14.93 -14.34 0.35
CA LEU A 151 -13.93 -13.41 -0.18
C LEU A 151 -14.41 -11.96 -0.18
N LEU A 152 -15.68 -11.72 -0.54
CA LEU A 152 -16.25 -10.38 -0.49
C LEU A 152 -16.28 -9.85 0.95
N SER A 153 -16.60 -10.69 1.93
CA SER A 153 -16.61 -10.30 3.34
C SER A 153 -15.22 -9.93 3.86
N THR A 154 -14.18 -10.67 3.47
CA THR A 154 -12.79 -10.36 3.87
C THR A 154 -12.28 -9.09 3.21
N LEU A 155 -12.57 -8.89 1.92
CA LEU A 155 -12.22 -7.66 1.20
C LEU A 155 -12.93 -6.43 1.80
N THR A 156 -14.20 -6.58 2.17
CA THR A 156 -14.97 -5.51 2.81
C THR A 156 -14.38 -5.16 4.18
N GLU A 157 -13.98 -6.16 4.95
CA GLU A 157 -13.37 -5.97 6.27
C GLU A 157 -11.99 -5.30 6.19
N ASP A 158 -11.15 -5.70 5.24
CA ASP A 158 -9.85 -5.05 5.01
C ASP A 158 -10.01 -3.63 4.47
N GLY A 159 -10.99 -3.40 3.59
CA GLY A 159 -11.40 -2.05 3.16
C GLY A 159 -11.86 -1.18 4.32
N ARG A 160 -12.62 -1.75 5.27
CA ARG A 160 -13.06 -1.04 6.47
C ARG A 160 -11.89 -0.69 7.39
N LYS A 161 -10.95 -1.61 7.62
CA LYS A 161 -9.75 -1.37 8.44
C LYS A 161 -8.86 -0.28 7.84
N THR A 162 -8.61 -0.36 6.53
CA THR A 162 -7.82 0.67 5.82
C THR A 162 -8.51 2.03 5.87
N GLY A 163 -9.84 2.08 5.74
CA GLY A 163 -10.63 3.30 5.95
C GLY A 163 -10.45 3.91 7.34
N LEU A 164 -10.49 3.09 8.40
CA LEU A 164 -10.27 3.55 9.78
C LEU A 164 -8.85 4.11 10.00
N LEU A 165 -7.83 3.44 9.48
CA LEU A 165 -6.45 3.93 9.55
C LEU A 165 -6.29 5.28 8.83
N LEU A 166 -6.93 5.46 7.68
CA LEU A 166 -6.90 6.72 6.95
C LEU A 166 -7.57 7.85 7.75
N THR A 167 -8.70 7.57 8.42
CA THR A 167 -9.35 8.56 9.28
C THR A 167 -8.49 8.95 10.48
N ASP A 168 -7.79 8.00 11.09
CA ASP A 168 -6.90 8.25 12.24
C ASP A 168 -5.69 9.09 11.82
N LEU A 169 -5.07 8.77 10.68
CA LEU A 169 -4.00 9.58 10.09
C LEU A 169 -4.47 10.99 9.73
N THR A 170 -5.69 11.13 9.23
CA THR A 170 -6.27 12.45 8.92
C THR A 170 -6.43 13.30 10.19
N GLU A 171 -6.87 12.70 11.29
CA GLU A 171 -6.98 13.39 12.58
C GLU A 171 -5.61 13.74 13.18
N GLU A 172 -4.60 12.88 13.01
CA GLU A 172 -3.23 13.17 13.42
C GLU A 172 -2.63 14.35 12.63
N ILE A 173 -2.80 14.37 11.30
CA ILE A 173 -2.38 15.50 10.46
C ILE A 173 -3.08 16.78 10.91
N ARG A 174 -4.39 16.74 11.14
CA ARG A 174 -5.17 17.89 11.61
C ARG A 174 -4.68 18.41 12.96
N ARG A 175 -4.34 17.52 13.90
CA ARG A 175 -3.78 17.88 15.22
C ARG A 175 -2.41 18.55 15.08
N ASN A 176 -1.54 17.99 14.25
CA ASN A 176 -0.20 18.53 14.02
C ASN A 176 -0.25 19.91 13.33
N GLU A 177 -1.15 20.09 12.37
CA GLU A 177 -1.35 21.39 11.72
C GLU A 177 -1.83 22.45 12.72
N LEU A 178 -2.78 22.12 13.59
CA LEU A 178 -3.26 23.05 14.61
C LEU A 178 -2.14 23.44 15.59
N SER A 179 -1.36 22.46 16.05
CA SER A 179 -0.20 22.70 16.93
C SER A 179 0.85 23.59 16.27
N ALA A 180 1.17 23.34 14.99
CA ALA A 180 2.09 24.17 14.23
C ALA A 180 1.58 25.60 14.06
N ARG A 181 0.28 25.79 13.81
CA ARG A 181 -0.33 27.13 13.71
C ARG A 181 -0.23 27.90 15.02
N VAL A 182 -0.50 27.26 16.16
CA VAL A 182 -0.40 27.90 17.48
C VAL A 182 1.04 28.34 17.77
N THR A 183 2.01 27.44 17.58
CA THR A 183 3.44 27.76 17.82
C THR A 183 3.95 28.86 16.89
N LEU A 184 3.52 28.89 15.63
CA LEU A 184 3.85 29.98 14.71
C LEU A 184 3.25 31.32 15.12
N ASP A 185 2.03 31.33 15.66
CA ASP A 185 1.41 32.55 16.18
C ASP A 185 2.14 33.07 17.43
N GLU A 186 2.53 32.18 18.34
CA GLU A 186 3.36 32.51 19.51
C GLU A 186 4.73 33.08 19.10
N ILE A 187 5.39 32.50 18.10
CA ILE A 187 6.66 33.04 17.56
C ILE A 187 6.43 34.41 16.93
N HIS A 188 5.42 34.55 16.08
CA HIS A 188 5.13 35.80 15.38
C HIS A 188 4.82 36.93 16.38
N THR A 189 4.04 36.65 17.41
CA THR A 189 3.74 37.61 18.49
C THR A 189 4.99 37.97 19.29
N THR A 190 5.80 36.99 19.67
CA THR A 190 7.07 37.22 20.39
C THR A 190 8.02 38.10 19.57
N ILE A 191 8.18 37.82 18.28
CA ILE A 191 9.02 38.61 17.38
C ILE A 191 8.53 40.06 17.28
N ARG A 192 7.20 40.29 17.22
CA ARG A 192 6.65 41.64 17.19
C ARG A 192 6.82 42.41 18.50
N GLN A 193 6.90 41.70 19.63
CA GLN A 193 7.07 42.30 20.95
C GLN A 193 8.55 42.49 21.33
N LEU A 194 9.50 41.95 20.55
CA LEU A 194 10.92 42.16 20.79
C LEU A 194 11.27 43.66 20.60
N PRO A 195 11.97 44.28 21.56
CA PRO A 195 12.43 45.64 21.41
C PRO A 195 13.40 45.76 20.22
N ALA A 196 13.26 46.85 19.45
CA ALA A 196 14.03 47.07 18.21
C ALA A 196 15.56 47.15 18.42
N PHE A 197 16.02 47.35 19.66
CA PHE A 197 17.43 47.38 20.01
C PHE A 197 17.62 46.99 21.49
N VAL A 198 18.30 45.88 21.75
CA VAL A 198 18.92 45.62 23.06
C VAL A 198 20.26 46.35 23.04
N GLY A 199 20.18 47.67 23.17
CA GLY A 199 21.34 48.54 23.14
C GLY A 199 22.14 48.47 24.41
N TYR A 200 23.45 48.66 24.27
CA TYR A 200 24.30 49.04 25.40
C TYR A 200 24.05 50.53 25.67
N THR A 201 23.41 50.81 26.79
CA THR A 201 23.17 52.16 27.31
C THR A 201 24.11 52.41 28.49
N LEU A 202 24.19 53.64 29.00
CA LEU A 202 24.98 53.93 30.20
C LEU A 202 24.53 53.07 31.41
N ASP A 203 23.29 52.57 31.43
CA ASP A 203 22.78 51.75 32.52
C ASP A 203 23.34 50.33 32.56
N ASN A 204 23.89 49.80 31.44
CA ASN A 204 24.43 48.44 31.34
C ASN A 204 25.81 48.33 30.68
N ALA A 205 26.47 49.45 30.38
CA ALA A 205 27.76 49.51 29.72
C ALA A 205 28.66 50.63 30.24
N VAL A 206 29.94 50.56 29.87
CA VAL A 206 30.99 51.53 30.19
C VAL A 206 31.30 52.34 28.95
N GLN A 207 31.38 53.66 29.06
CA GLN A 207 31.88 54.49 27.97
C GLN A 207 33.41 54.53 28.03
N VAL A 208 34.07 54.32 26.90
CA VAL A 208 35.52 54.35 26.80
C VAL A 208 35.90 55.39 25.76
N VAL A 209 36.62 56.41 26.16
CA VAL A 209 37.27 57.35 25.26
C VAL A 209 38.60 56.73 24.86
N ASP A 210 38.72 56.39 23.58
CA ASP A 210 39.89 55.72 23.04
C ASP A 210 41.08 56.68 22.90
N LEU A 211 42.27 56.15 22.60
CA LEU A 211 43.51 56.93 22.43
C LEU A 211 43.43 58.02 21.34
N LEU A 212 42.42 57.98 20.47
CA LEU A 212 42.19 58.95 19.41
C LEU A 212 41.05 59.93 19.78
N GLY A 213 40.59 59.92 21.03
CA GLY A 213 39.51 60.77 21.54
C GLY A 213 38.12 60.31 21.10
N LYS A 214 37.97 59.11 20.54
CA LYS A 214 36.66 58.59 20.12
C LYS A 214 36.00 57.79 21.23
N THR A 215 34.78 58.17 21.58
CA THR A 215 33.97 57.43 22.55
C THR A 215 33.35 56.19 21.93
N ILE A 216 33.56 55.05 22.57
CA ILE A 216 32.90 53.78 22.29
C ILE A 216 32.12 53.31 23.52
N THR A 217 31.04 52.57 23.31
CA THR A 217 30.28 51.95 24.41
C THR A 217 30.63 50.48 24.48
N LEU A 218 31.18 50.07 25.62
CA LEU A 218 31.66 48.72 25.85
C LEU A 218 30.80 48.01 26.90
N PRO A 219 30.19 46.85 26.58
CA PRO A 219 29.44 46.06 27.54
C PRO A 219 30.25 45.73 28.78
N MET A 220 29.61 45.75 29.97
CA MET A 220 30.30 45.51 31.23
C MET A 220 31.01 44.14 31.27
N GLN A 221 30.54 43.15 30.50
CA GLN A 221 31.18 41.83 30.39
C GLN A 221 32.61 41.90 29.85
N PHE A 222 32.91 42.85 28.96
CA PHE A 222 34.28 43.06 28.46
C PHE A 222 35.12 43.95 29.38
N CYS A 223 34.47 44.64 30.31
CA CYS A 223 35.12 45.44 31.37
C CYS A 223 35.23 44.70 32.70
N ALA A 224 34.81 43.43 32.76
CA ALA A 224 34.70 42.69 34.01
C ALA A 224 36.05 42.51 34.72
N THR A 225 37.15 42.39 33.96
CA THR A 225 38.51 42.43 34.49
C THR A 225 39.39 43.27 33.56
N ARG A 226 40.54 43.74 34.09
CA ARG A 226 41.49 44.52 33.27
C ARG A 226 42.06 43.72 32.10
N GLU A 227 42.20 42.41 32.24
CA GLU A 227 42.71 41.53 31.18
C GLU A 227 41.72 41.41 30.03
N LEU A 228 40.42 41.24 30.34
CA LEU A 228 39.35 41.20 29.34
C LEU A 228 39.23 42.52 28.60
N PHE A 229 39.33 43.63 29.34
CA PHE A 229 39.35 44.96 28.77
C PHE A 229 40.54 45.16 27.83
N HIS A 230 41.74 44.78 28.27
CA HIS A 230 42.95 44.85 27.48
C HIS A 230 42.87 44.00 26.20
N ALA A 231 42.38 42.75 26.30
CA ALA A 231 42.18 41.88 25.15
C ALA A 231 41.19 42.49 24.14
N HIS A 232 40.12 43.13 24.62
CA HIS A 232 39.20 43.85 23.76
C HIS A 232 39.88 45.06 23.08
N MET A 233 40.69 45.83 23.82
CA MET A 233 41.43 46.97 23.25
C MET A 233 42.46 46.51 22.20
N GLN A 234 43.14 45.38 22.40
CA GLN A 234 44.04 44.80 21.40
C GLN A 234 43.30 44.48 20.09
N LEU A 235 42.09 43.91 20.20
CA LEU A 235 41.26 43.61 19.03
C LEU A 235 40.75 44.90 18.34
N TYR A 236 40.28 45.87 19.13
CA TYR A 236 39.75 47.14 18.63
C TYR A 236 40.81 47.98 17.90
N PHE A 237 42.06 47.96 18.38
CA PHE A 237 43.18 48.68 17.79
C PHE A 237 44.00 47.90 16.75
N LYS A 238 43.64 46.65 16.42
CA LYS A 238 44.42 45.76 15.52
C LYS A 238 44.78 46.40 14.17
N ASP A 239 43.86 47.20 13.61
CA ASP A 239 44.02 47.91 12.33
C ASP A 239 43.88 49.43 12.48
N ARG A 240 44.21 49.97 13.68
CA ARG A 240 44.08 51.41 13.99
C ARG A 240 45.38 52.02 14.49
N ALA A 241 45.49 53.34 14.35
CA ALA A 241 46.54 54.13 14.99
C ALA A 241 46.43 53.98 16.53
N GLY A 242 47.56 53.82 17.21
CA GLY A 242 47.61 53.53 18.65
C GLY A 242 47.89 52.07 19.01
N ARG A 243 47.82 51.14 18.05
CA ARG A 243 48.08 49.70 18.24
C ARG A 243 49.34 49.39 19.04
N ARG A 244 50.47 50.00 18.67
CA ARG A 244 51.78 49.73 19.28
C ARG A 244 51.81 50.05 20.77
N PHE A 245 51.06 51.07 21.22
CA PHE A 245 50.97 51.43 22.64
C PHE A 245 50.10 50.44 23.41
N ILE A 246 49.04 49.92 22.79
CA ILE A 246 48.20 48.88 23.39
C ILE A 246 48.95 47.54 23.47
N GLU A 247 49.67 47.13 22.41
CA GLU A 247 50.42 45.86 22.38
C GLU A 247 51.55 45.81 23.41
N VAL A 248 52.25 46.93 23.63
CA VAL A 248 53.33 47.04 24.63
C VAL A 248 52.77 47.39 26.02
N ASN A 249 51.44 47.48 26.17
CA ASN A 249 50.75 47.87 27.40
C ASN A 249 51.25 49.22 27.97
N SER A 250 51.64 50.14 27.09
CA SER A 250 52.14 51.50 27.40
C SER A 250 51.00 52.52 27.36
N TYR A 251 49.92 52.24 28.09
CA TYR A 251 48.78 53.12 28.21
C TYR A 251 48.21 53.08 29.63
N GLU A 252 47.69 54.20 30.08
CA GLU A 252 46.96 54.34 31.33
C GLU A 252 45.46 54.38 31.09
N VAL A 253 44.70 53.99 32.11
CA VAL A 253 43.24 54.07 32.09
C VAL A 253 42.86 55.03 33.20
N LEU A 254 42.26 56.15 32.81
CA LEU A 254 41.78 57.18 33.70
C LEU A 254 40.25 57.02 33.83
N CYS A 255 39.72 57.25 35.01
CA CYS A 255 38.28 57.44 35.19
C CYS A 255 37.92 58.86 34.73
N GLY A 256 36.67 59.14 34.33
CA GLY A 256 36.23 60.46 33.87
C GLY A 256 36.38 61.61 34.89
N ASP A 257 36.79 61.30 36.12
CA ASP A 257 37.19 62.26 37.15
C ASP A 257 38.71 62.53 37.21
N GLY A 258 39.48 61.96 36.27
CA GLY A 258 40.93 62.12 36.15
C GLY A 258 41.76 61.18 37.04
N ARG A 259 41.15 60.23 37.75
CA ARG A 259 41.88 59.27 38.60
C ARG A 259 42.38 58.08 37.80
N GLU A 260 43.65 57.71 38.00
CA GLU A 260 44.20 56.48 37.43
C GLU A 260 43.54 55.22 38.02
N VAL A 261 43.10 54.34 37.13
CA VAL A 261 42.56 53.03 37.46
C VAL A 261 43.67 52.00 37.33
N TYR A 262 43.97 51.31 38.42
CA TYR A 262 44.98 50.26 38.48
C TYR A 262 44.34 48.87 38.41
N ARG A 263 45.18 47.84 38.23
CA ARG A 263 44.72 46.45 38.20
C ARG A 263 44.08 45.99 39.51
N HIS A 264 44.57 46.48 40.66
CA HIS A 264 44.12 46.04 41.98
C HIS A 264 42.81 46.70 42.46
N ASN A 265 42.41 47.83 41.85
CA ASN A 265 41.18 48.55 42.18
C ASN A 265 40.16 48.56 41.02
N TRP A 266 40.39 47.75 39.99
CA TRP A 266 39.58 47.71 38.76
C TRP A 266 38.10 47.44 39.06
N ASP A 267 37.80 46.35 39.77
CA ASP A 267 36.42 45.91 40.04
C ASP A 267 35.64 46.87 40.95
N MET A 268 36.37 47.66 41.75
CA MET A 268 35.77 48.68 42.62
C MET A 268 35.44 49.97 41.85
N THR A 269 36.19 50.26 40.78
CA THR A 269 36.18 51.54 40.09
C THR A 269 35.43 51.48 38.76
N VAL A 270 35.54 50.38 38.03
CA VAL A 270 34.89 50.18 36.73
C VAL A 270 33.53 49.52 36.93
N LYS A 271 32.48 50.34 36.83
CA LYS A 271 31.08 49.89 36.90
C LYS A 271 30.30 50.41 35.72
N SER A 272 29.14 49.82 35.47
CA SER A 272 28.20 50.33 34.47
C SER A 272 27.90 51.81 34.72
N GLY A 273 27.89 52.61 33.66
CA GLY A 273 27.65 54.06 33.70
C GLY A 273 28.89 54.92 33.93
N VAL A 274 30.06 54.31 34.15
CA VAL A 274 31.33 55.04 34.27
C VAL A 274 31.92 55.32 32.89
N THR A 275 32.62 56.45 32.77
CA THR A 275 33.45 56.79 31.61
C THR A 275 34.92 56.53 31.94
N LEU A 276 35.60 55.80 31.07
CA LEU A 276 37.04 55.55 31.12
C LEU A 276 37.71 56.29 29.97
N GLU A 277 38.88 56.87 30.22
CA GLU A 277 39.69 57.55 29.22
C GLU A 277 41.03 56.85 29.10
N LEU A 278 41.47 56.58 27.87
CA LEU A 278 42.78 55.98 27.62
C LEU A 278 43.83 57.08 27.40
N GLY A 279 44.86 57.08 28.24
CA GLY A 279 46.03 57.95 28.12
C GLY A 279 47.24 57.20 27.55
N ILE A 280 48.06 57.87 26.74
CA ILE A 280 49.34 57.31 26.27
C ILE A 280 50.42 57.64 27.30
N ILE A 281 51.15 56.63 27.75
CA ILE A 281 52.35 56.83 28.55
C ILE A 281 53.52 57.00 27.57
N ALA A 282 53.97 58.24 27.37
CA ALA A 282 55.18 58.51 26.59
C ALA A 282 56.42 58.06 27.38
N PRO A 283 57.42 57.44 26.72
CA PRO A 283 58.69 57.07 27.36
C PRO A 283 59.52 58.29 27.76
#